data_AF-A0A9R0DIX1-F1
#
_entry.id   AF-A0A9R0DIX1-F1
#
_cell.length_a   1.000
_cell.length_b   1.000
_cell.length_c   1.000
_cell.angle_alpha   90.00
_cell.angle_beta   90.00
_cell.angle_gamma   90.00
#
_symmetry.space_group_name_H-M   'P 1'
#
loop_
_entity.id
_entity.type
_entity.pdbx_description
1 polymer ?
#
loop_
_entity_poly.entity_id
_entity_poly.type
_entity_poly.pdbx_seq_one_letter_code
_entity_poly.pdbx_strand_id
1 'polypeptide(L)'
;MAYFTTMTTKVKDSTKVNAVIMGRRTWDCIPNKYRPLSDRVNIVVTRNVDAVKENVPEGVVVVPGLDEAVQYIEGREDIESSWVIGGSSIYQAALTHPNCGKIYLTEIQKTFTCDTFFPDIDKQQFELVNEEDIPEEKQSEGEISYFFRVYKRL
;
A
#
# COMPACT_ATOMS: atom_id res chain seq x y z
N MET A 1 4.39 5.05 -12.50
CA MET A 1 4.04 5.73 -11.22
C MET A 1 2.62 6.29 -11.13
N ALA A 2 2.04 6.85 -12.21
CA ALA A 2 0.71 7.48 -12.16
C ALA A 2 -0.40 6.59 -11.59
N TYR A 3 -0.39 5.30 -11.95
CA TYR A 3 -1.36 4.32 -11.45
C TYR A 3 -1.40 4.22 -9.91
N PHE A 4 -0.23 4.06 -9.27
CA PHE A 4 -0.13 4.01 -7.80
C PHE A 4 -0.72 5.26 -7.14
N THR A 5 -0.39 6.45 -7.67
CA THR A 5 -0.93 7.70 -7.15
C THR A 5 -2.44 7.71 -7.26
N THR A 6 -2.98 7.50 -8.47
CA THR A 6 -4.43 7.50 -8.70
C THR A 6 -5.17 6.52 -7.78
N MET A 7 -4.69 5.29 -7.66
CA MET A 7 -5.34 4.27 -6.83
C MET A 7 -5.34 4.66 -5.36
N THR A 8 -4.24 5.22 -4.86
CA THR A 8 -4.11 5.55 -3.44
C THR A 8 -4.68 6.94 -3.07
N THR A 9 -4.94 7.84 -4.02
CA THR A 9 -5.49 9.17 -3.75
C THR A 9 -6.96 9.33 -4.13
N LYS A 10 -7.47 8.57 -5.11
CA LYS A 10 -8.86 8.72 -5.58
C LYS A 10 -9.83 8.35 -4.46
N VAL A 11 -10.74 9.26 -4.18
CA VAL A 11 -11.89 9.08 -3.28
C VAL A 11 -13.18 9.33 -4.05
N LYS A 12 -14.28 8.71 -3.61
CA LYS A 12 -15.63 8.94 -4.12
C LYS A 12 -16.26 10.15 -3.44
N ASP A 13 -16.04 10.29 -2.13
CA ASP A 13 -16.48 11.43 -1.33
C ASP A 13 -15.34 12.45 -1.21
N SER A 14 -15.55 13.65 -1.75
CA SER A 14 -14.54 14.72 -1.74
C SER A 14 -14.27 15.30 -0.36
N THR A 15 -15.06 14.95 0.66
CA THR A 15 -14.79 15.31 2.06
C THR A 15 -13.84 14.33 2.75
N LYS A 16 -13.50 13.21 2.10
CA LYS A 16 -12.67 12.14 2.65
C LYS A 16 -11.27 12.11 2.03
N VAL A 17 -10.39 11.38 2.71
CA VAL A 17 -9.04 11.06 2.26
C VAL A 17 -8.78 9.56 2.38
N ASN A 18 -7.74 9.07 1.71
CA ASN A 18 -7.29 7.69 1.88
C ASN A 18 -6.12 7.61 2.87
N ALA A 19 -5.93 6.45 3.48
CA ALA A 19 -4.77 6.15 4.31
C ALA A 19 -3.79 5.23 3.57
N VAL A 20 -2.48 5.46 3.76
CA VAL A 20 -1.41 4.58 3.28
C VAL A 20 -0.60 4.06 4.48
N ILE A 21 -0.50 2.74 4.59
CA ILE A 21 0.20 2.04 5.66
C ILE A 21 1.49 1.47 5.10
N MET A 22 2.62 1.79 5.74
CA MET A 22 3.92 1.31 5.30
C MET A 22 4.86 0.99 6.45
N GLY A 23 5.82 0.10 6.22
CA GLY A 23 6.88 -0.18 7.18
C GLY A 23 7.97 0.90 7.17
N ARG A 24 8.71 1.03 8.28
CA ARG A 24 9.81 2.00 8.42
C ARG A 24 10.79 2.03 7.24
N ARG A 25 11.24 0.86 6.75
CA ARG A 25 12.19 0.81 5.62
C ARG A 25 11.58 1.35 4.32
N THR A 26 10.30 1.06 4.07
CA THR A 26 9.58 1.61 2.90
C THR A 26 9.46 3.11 3.02
N TRP A 27 9.09 3.62 4.20
CA TRP A 27 9.09 5.05 4.49
C TRP A 27 10.44 5.66 4.16
N ASP A 28 11.54 5.12 4.68
CA ASP A 28 12.91 5.60 4.46
C ASP A 28 13.33 5.64 2.98
N CYS A 29 12.82 4.73 2.15
CA CYS A 29 13.11 4.69 0.71
C CYS A 29 12.34 5.74 -0.12
N ILE A 30 11.26 6.32 0.40
CA ILE A 30 10.51 7.36 -0.32
C ILE A 30 11.37 8.64 -0.37
N PRO A 31 11.68 9.18 -1.55
CA PRO A 31 12.48 10.42 -1.65
C PRO A 31 11.86 11.55 -0.83
N ASN A 32 12.67 12.33 -0.12
CA ASN A 32 12.19 13.38 0.79
C ASN A 32 11.17 14.35 0.16
N LYS A 33 11.34 14.68 -1.13
CA LYS A 33 10.40 15.56 -1.86
C LYS A 33 8.98 15.00 -2.04
N TYR A 34 8.79 13.69 -1.84
CA TYR A 34 7.49 13.01 -1.92
C TYR A 34 7.01 12.51 -0.56
N ARG A 35 7.70 12.89 0.53
CA ARG A 35 7.39 12.47 1.89
C ARG A 35 6.91 13.67 2.70
N PRO A 36 5.73 13.60 3.35
CA PRO A 36 4.74 12.53 3.25
C PRO A 36 4.09 12.47 1.85
N LEU A 37 3.47 11.33 1.52
CA LEU A 37 2.71 11.21 0.28
C LEU A 37 1.48 12.12 0.35
N SER A 38 1.42 13.15 -0.51
CA SER A 38 0.34 14.15 -0.53
C SER A 38 -1.05 13.53 -0.67
N ASP A 39 -2.06 14.22 -0.12
CA ASP A 39 -3.49 13.88 -0.18
C ASP A 39 -3.86 12.53 0.43
N ARG A 40 -2.99 12.02 1.31
CA ARG A 40 -3.16 10.75 2.03
C ARG A 40 -2.71 10.87 3.48
N VAL A 41 -3.37 10.14 4.35
CA VAL A 41 -2.91 9.94 5.73
C VAL A 41 -1.78 8.90 5.71
N ASN A 42 -0.57 9.31 6.08
CA ASN A 42 0.60 8.45 6.04
C ASN A 42 0.81 7.79 7.42
N ILE A 43 0.81 6.45 7.44
CA ILE A 43 0.97 5.64 8.66
C ILE A 43 2.24 4.79 8.51
N VAL A 44 3.20 4.98 9.43
CA VAL A 44 4.47 4.25 9.50
C VAL A 44 4.43 3.23 10.62
N VAL A 45 4.57 1.95 10.27
CA VAL A 45 4.63 0.83 11.20
C VAL A 45 6.07 0.54 11.59
N THR A 46 6.36 0.56 12.89
CA THR A 46 7.70 0.33 13.44
C THR A 46 7.66 -0.08 14.91
N ARG A 47 8.53 -1.00 15.32
CA ARG A 47 8.69 -1.36 16.74
C ARG A 47 9.35 -0.25 17.57
N ASN A 48 10.10 0.65 16.92
CA ASN A 48 10.79 1.76 17.58
C ASN A 48 9.98 3.06 17.37
N VAL A 49 8.80 3.13 17.98
CA VAL A 49 7.84 4.23 17.73
C VAL A 49 8.43 5.58 18.08
N ASP A 50 8.94 5.75 19.30
CA ASP A 50 9.43 7.04 19.79
C ASP A 50 10.56 7.61 18.91
N ALA A 51 11.54 6.76 18.58
CA ALA A 51 12.68 7.14 17.73
C ALA A 51 12.27 7.58 16.32
N VAL A 52 11.20 6.99 15.74
CA VAL A 52 10.73 7.37 14.41
C VAL A 52 9.82 8.58 14.49
N LYS A 53 8.96 8.67 15.50
CA LYS A 53 7.99 9.75 15.69
C LYS A 53 8.65 11.12 15.80
N GLU A 54 9.83 11.21 16.40
CA GLU A 54 10.61 12.45 16.49
C GLU A 54 11.17 12.93 15.14
N ASN A 55 11.28 12.04 14.15
CA ASN A 55 11.97 12.28 12.88
C ASN A 55 11.04 12.29 11.66
N VAL A 56 9.72 12.23 11.87
CA VAL A 56 8.73 12.33 10.78
C VAL A 56 8.08 13.72 10.78
N PRO A 57 7.66 14.23 9.60
CA PRO A 57 6.88 15.46 9.52
C PRO A 57 5.57 15.39 10.33
N GLU A 58 5.06 16.56 10.71
CA GLU A 58 3.74 16.67 11.34
C GLU A 58 2.64 16.04 10.47
N GLY A 59 1.65 15.41 11.11
CA GLY A 59 0.56 14.70 10.45
C GLY A 59 0.89 13.27 10.02
N VAL A 60 2.16 12.82 10.12
CA VAL A 60 2.53 11.42 9.94
C VAL A 60 2.23 10.64 11.22
N VAL A 61 1.53 9.52 11.07
CA VAL A 61 1.14 8.65 12.17
C VAL A 61 2.18 7.54 12.30
N VAL A 62 2.63 7.26 13.52
CA VAL A 62 3.63 6.20 13.79
C VAL A 62 3.06 5.24 14.82
N VAL A 63 3.01 3.95 14.48
CA VAL A 63 2.35 2.91 15.29
C VAL A 63 3.21 1.64 15.38
N PRO A 64 3.04 0.81 16.44
CA PRO A 64 3.91 -0.34 16.69
C PRO A 64 3.64 -1.56 15.79
N GLY A 65 2.44 -1.65 15.19
CA GLY A 65 2.00 -2.79 14.39
C GLY A 65 0.92 -2.44 13.37
N LEU A 66 0.52 -3.45 12.59
CA LEU A 66 -0.53 -3.32 11.58
C LEU A 66 -1.91 -3.15 12.23
N ASP A 67 -2.18 -3.87 13.31
CA ASP A 67 -3.48 -3.81 13.99
C ASP A 67 -3.73 -2.42 14.58
N GLU A 68 -2.70 -1.77 15.15
CA GLU A 68 -2.81 -0.40 15.62
C GLU A 68 -3.00 0.61 14.48
N ALA A 69 -2.43 0.34 13.29
CA ALA A 69 -2.70 1.14 12.10
C ALA A 69 -4.18 1.03 11.68
N VAL A 70 -4.72 -0.19 11.71
CA VAL A 70 -6.14 -0.47 11.39
C VAL A 70 -7.05 0.21 12.41
N GLN A 71 -6.79 0.06 13.71
CA GLN A 71 -7.56 0.71 14.77
C GLN A 71 -7.55 2.24 14.65
N TYR A 72 -6.40 2.84 14.32
CA TYR A 72 -6.30 4.28 14.08
C TYR A 72 -7.20 4.72 12.91
N ILE A 73 -7.29 3.92 11.85
CA ILE A 73 -8.14 4.20 10.69
C ILE A 73 -9.63 4.02 11.03
N GLU A 74 -9.99 2.93 11.71
CA GLU A 74 -11.38 2.63 12.08
C GLU A 74 -11.98 3.70 13.01
N GLY A 75 -11.14 4.39 13.79
CA GLY A 75 -11.54 5.53 14.62
C GLY A 75 -11.79 6.84 13.85
N ARG A 76 -11.69 6.86 12.51
CA ARG A 76 -11.76 8.08 11.70
C ARG A 76 -12.83 8.01 10.61
N GLU A 77 -13.78 8.93 10.68
CA GLU A 77 -14.87 9.03 9.70
C GLU A 77 -14.42 9.64 8.35
N ASP A 78 -13.30 10.37 8.35
CA ASP A 78 -12.74 11.04 7.17
C ASP A 78 -11.89 10.12 6.28
N ILE A 79 -11.68 8.85 6.68
CA ILE A 79 -10.97 7.87 5.85
C ILE A 79 -11.97 7.10 4.97
N GLU A 80 -11.76 7.11 3.65
CA GLU A 80 -12.58 6.32 2.72
C GLU A 80 -11.99 4.92 2.48
N SER A 81 -10.68 4.80 2.30
CA SER A 81 -10.01 3.53 2.06
C SER A 81 -8.58 3.52 2.59
N SER A 82 -8.08 2.33 2.95
CA SER A 82 -6.73 2.11 3.47
C SER A 82 -5.92 1.21 2.54
N TRP A 83 -4.67 1.59 2.30
CA TRP A 83 -3.77 0.93 1.36
C TRP A 83 -2.49 0.52 2.06
N VAL A 84 -2.21 -0.78 2.14
CA VAL A 84 -0.88 -1.27 2.53
C VAL A 84 0.04 -1.14 1.33
N ILE A 85 1.10 -0.35 1.45
CA ILE A 85 2.05 -0.07 0.37
C ILE A 85 3.44 -0.70 0.61
N GLY A 86 3.49 -1.67 1.54
CA GLY A 86 4.66 -2.50 1.83
C GLY A 86 5.44 -2.07 3.08
N GLY A 87 6.64 -2.59 3.33
CA GLY A 87 7.37 -3.56 2.52
C GLY A 87 6.97 -5.02 2.82
N SER A 88 7.85 -5.94 2.46
CA SER A 88 7.62 -7.41 2.52
C SER A 88 6.99 -7.88 3.84
N SER A 89 7.52 -7.45 5.00
CA SER A 89 6.96 -7.84 6.31
C SER A 89 5.55 -7.30 6.57
N ILE A 90 5.25 -6.09 6.07
CA ILE A 90 3.92 -5.49 6.22
C ILE A 90 2.95 -6.15 5.24
N TYR A 91 3.38 -6.47 4.02
CA TYR A 91 2.58 -7.27 3.10
C TYR A 91 2.26 -8.64 3.70
N GLN A 92 3.23 -9.32 4.31
CA GLN A 92 3.01 -10.62 4.92
C GLN A 92 1.96 -10.55 6.04
N ALA A 93 2.04 -9.54 6.91
CA ALA A 93 1.03 -9.31 7.95
C ALA A 93 -0.33 -8.95 7.35
N ALA A 94 -0.37 -8.14 6.30
CA ALA A 94 -1.61 -7.72 5.66
C ALA A 94 -2.33 -8.87 4.96
N LEU A 95 -1.61 -9.74 4.25
CA LEU A 95 -2.21 -10.87 3.53
C LEU A 95 -2.97 -11.84 4.45
N THR A 96 -2.56 -11.96 5.71
CA THR A 96 -3.23 -12.80 6.71
C THR A 96 -4.26 -12.04 7.54
N HIS A 97 -4.31 -10.70 7.45
CA HIS A 97 -5.22 -9.87 8.22
C HIS A 97 -6.66 -9.94 7.66
N PRO A 98 -7.72 -10.04 8.49
CA PRO A 98 -9.11 -10.15 8.03
C PRO A 98 -9.55 -8.99 7.12
N ASN A 99 -9.06 -7.78 7.36
CA ASN A 99 -9.43 -6.58 6.61
C ASN A 99 -8.75 -6.44 5.23
N CYS A 100 -7.89 -7.38 4.81
CA CYS A 100 -7.29 -7.36 3.47
C CYS A 100 -8.25 -7.93 2.43
N GLY A 101 -9.03 -7.05 1.79
CA GLY A 101 -10.04 -7.46 0.80
C GLY A 101 -9.52 -7.61 -0.63
N LYS A 102 -8.50 -6.85 -1.03
CA LYS A 102 -7.94 -6.85 -2.39
C LYS A 102 -6.44 -6.64 -2.42
N ILE A 103 -5.79 -7.19 -3.45
CA ILE A 103 -4.39 -6.97 -3.79
C ILE A 103 -4.33 -6.37 -5.19
N TYR A 104 -3.77 -5.16 -5.30
CA TYR A 104 -3.49 -4.52 -6.58
C TYR A 104 -2.02 -4.70 -6.91
N LEU A 105 -1.73 -5.52 -7.92
CA LEU A 105 -0.39 -5.94 -8.28
C LEU A 105 -0.01 -5.42 -9.66
N THR A 106 1.12 -4.73 -9.75
CA THR A 106 1.79 -4.46 -11.04
C THR A 106 2.78 -5.59 -11.33
N GLU A 107 2.45 -6.45 -12.27
CA GLU A 107 3.22 -7.64 -12.64
C GLU A 107 4.27 -7.28 -13.72
N ILE A 108 5.48 -6.89 -13.27
CA ILE A 108 6.58 -6.48 -14.14
C ILE A 108 7.15 -7.69 -14.93
N GLN A 109 7.12 -7.61 -16.26
CA GLN A 109 7.59 -8.66 -17.18
C GLN A 109 9.09 -8.50 -17.50
N LYS A 110 9.91 -8.30 -16.47
CA LYS A 110 11.37 -8.17 -16.56
C LYS A 110 12.02 -8.64 -15.26
N THR A 111 13.15 -9.34 -15.37
CA THR A 111 13.91 -9.84 -14.23
C THR A 111 14.91 -8.80 -13.73
N PHE A 112 15.02 -8.67 -12.41
CA PHE A 112 16.00 -7.84 -11.73
C PHE A 112 16.63 -8.64 -10.59
N THR A 113 17.84 -8.25 -10.17
CA THR A 113 18.42 -8.75 -8.92
C THR A 113 17.72 -8.07 -7.76
N CYS A 114 17.10 -8.87 -6.88
CA CYS A 114 16.33 -8.39 -5.74
C CYS A 114 16.83 -9.04 -4.44
N ASP A 115 16.75 -8.31 -3.33
CA ASP A 115 17.08 -8.79 -1.98
C ASP A 115 15.83 -9.01 -1.10
N THR A 116 14.67 -8.55 -1.58
CA THR A 116 13.40 -8.50 -0.86
C THR A 116 12.30 -8.92 -1.81
N PHE A 117 11.42 -9.82 -1.34
CA PHE A 117 10.37 -10.42 -2.17
C PHE A 117 8.98 -10.17 -1.58
N PHE A 118 7.98 -10.07 -2.45
CA PHE A 118 6.57 -10.08 -2.04
C PHE A 118 6.21 -11.50 -1.54
N PRO A 119 5.44 -11.65 -0.45
CA PRO A 119 4.99 -12.96 0.03
C PRO A 119 4.09 -13.67 -0.99
N ASP A 120 4.09 -15.01 -0.97
CA ASP A 120 3.20 -15.78 -1.85
C ASP A 120 1.72 -15.45 -1.59
N ILE A 121 0.95 -15.28 -2.66
CA ILE A 121 -0.50 -15.09 -2.60
C ILE A 121 -1.15 -16.47 -2.51
N ASP A 122 -1.80 -16.76 -1.37
CA ASP A 122 -2.51 -18.02 -1.17
C ASP A 122 -3.78 -18.07 -2.05
N LYS A 123 -3.77 -18.98 -3.03
CA LYS A 123 -4.88 -19.19 -3.98
C LYS A 123 -6.14 -19.78 -3.33
N GLN A 124 -6.04 -20.25 -2.08
CA GLN A 124 -7.20 -20.67 -1.28
C GLN A 124 -7.84 -19.49 -0.53
N GLN A 125 -7.17 -18.34 -0.47
CA GLN A 125 -7.68 -17.13 0.17
C GLN A 125 -7.96 -16.02 -0.84
N PHE A 126 -7.29 -16.01 -1.99
CA PHE A 126 -7.41 -14.97 -2.98
C PHE A 126 -7.54 -15.55 -4.39
N GLU A 127 -8.44 -14.97 -5.18
CA GLU A 127 -8.62 -15.29 -6.59
C GLU A 127 -8.28 -14.09 -7.47
N LEU A 128 -7.75 -14.36 -8.67
CA LEU A 128 -7.53 -13.32 -9.68
C LEU A 128 -8.88 -12.93 -10.30
N VAL A 129 -9.18 -11.63 -10.31
CA VAL A 129 -10.43 -11.08 -10.86
C VAL A 129 -10.14 -9.98 -11.87
N ASN A 130 -11.10 -9.76 -12.75
CA ASN A 130 -11.11 -8.61 -13.66
C ASN A 130 -11.92 -7.49 -13.00
N GLU A 131 -11.39 -6.26 -13.04
CA GLU A 131 -12.07 -5.05 -12.56
C GLU A 131 -12.25 -4.11 -13.76
N GLU A 132 -13.45 -3.56 -13.94
CA GLU A 132 -13.83 -2.79 -15.13
C GLU A 132 -12.90 -1.60 -15.42
N ASP A 133 -12.38 -0.95 -14.37
CA ASP A 133 -11.49 0.21 -14.46
C ASP A 133 -10.00 -0.15 -14.60
N ILE A 134 -9.65 -1.44 -14.69
CA ILE A 134 -8.26 -1.89 -14.71
C ILE A 134 -7.98 -2.63 -16.02
N PRO A 135 -7.03 -2.13 -16.84
CA PRO A 135 -6.78 -2.72 -18.15
C PRO A 135 -6.16 -4.11 -18.01
N GLU A 136 -6.70 -5.05 -18.78
CA GLU A 136 -6.23 -6.44 -18.83
C GLU A 136 -5.05 -6.59 -19.80
N GLU A 137 -4.91 -5.66 -20.74
CA GLU A 137 -3.87 -5.69 -21.75
C GLU A 137 -2.50 -5.30 -21.20
N LYS A 138 -1.47 -5.78 -21.90
CA LYS A 138 -0.07 -5.53 -21.59
C LYS A 138 0.24 -4.04 -21.72
N GLN A 139 0.70 -3.43 -20.64
CA GLN A 139 1.17 -2.06 -20.59
C GLN A 139 2.69 -2.01 -20.85
N SER A 140 3.22 -0.85 -21.22
CA SER A 140 4.66 -0.65 -21.41
C SER A 140 5.09 0.78 -21.08
N GLU A 141 6.23 0.91 -20.42
CA GLU A 141 6.90 2.18 -20.10
C GLU A 141 8.40 2.00 -20.38
N GLY A 142 8.90 2.66 -21.44
CA GLY A 142 10.24 2.42 -21.96
C GLY A 142 10.44 0.95 -22.37
N GLU A 143 11.48 0.31 -21.84
CA GLU A 143 11.78 -1.11 -22.08
C GLU A 143 11.04 -2.08 -21.13
N ILE A 144 10.25 -1.55 -20.20
CA ILE A 144 9.57 -2.36 -19.19
C ILE A 144 8.13 -2.56 -19.62
N SER A 145 7.75 -3.83 -19.78
CA SER A 145 6.34 -4.21 -19.92
C SER A 145 5.78 -4.76 -18.63
N TYR A 146 4.46 -4.61 -18.42
CA TYR A 146 3.80 -5.08 -17.21
C TYR A 146 2.30 -5.29 -17.41
N PHE A 147 1.66 -6.00 -16.49
CA PHE A 147 0.20 -6.11 -16.37
C PHE A 147 -0.26 -5.50 -15.04
N PHE A 148 -1.48 -4.97 -15.01
CA PHE A 148 -2.18 -4.74 -13.75
C PHE A 148 -3.03 -5.97 -13.43
N ARG A 149 -2.87 -6.52 -12.23
CA ARG A 149 -3.60 -7.68 -11.74
C ARG A 149 -4.32 -7.30 -10.46
N VAL A 150 -5.54 -7.80 -10.30
CA VAL A 150 -6.30 -7.63 -9.07
C VAL A 150 -6.63 -8.99 -8.52
N TYR A 151 -6.23 -9.23 -7.27
CA TYR A 151 -6.70 -10.38 -6.52
C TYR A 151 -7.74 -9.93 -5.51
N LYS A 152 -8.83 -10.66 -5.39
CA LYS A 152 -9.88 -10.44 -4.41
C LYS A 152 -9.88 -11.58 -3.41
N ARG A 153 -10.06 -11.26 -2.14
CA ARG A 153 -10.25 -12.29 -1.11
C ARG A 153 -11.55 -13.07 -1.37
N LEU A 154 -11.47 -14.39 -1.24
CA LEU A 154 -12.58 -15.35 -1.34
C LEU A 154 -13.57 -15.21 -0.18
#